data_AF-A0A7W7M292-F1
#
_entry.id   AF-A0A7W7M292-F1
#
_cell.length_a   1.000
_cell.length_b   1.000
_cell.length_c   1.000
_cell.angle_alpha   90.00
_cell.angle_beta   90.00
_cell.angle_gamma   90.00
#
_symmetry.space_group_name_H-M   'P 1'
#
loop_
_entity.id
_entity.type
_entity.pdbx_description
1 polymer ?
#
loop_
_entity_poly.entity_id
_entity_poly.type
_entity_poly.pdbx_seq_one_letter_code
_entity_poly.pdbx_strand_id
1 'polypeptide(L)'
;MRTRLLRFGLYADEEGLAWAGALVDGAVAARGARLVGRTVLRTLPGSGATTADLYDHLAEQWARENPGRSAGAREPVELRVRLVCSLRTWRAVRKAVLRDLCPRGTAPHVCRVPWCAA
;
A
#
# COMPACT_ATOMS: atom_id res chain seq x y z
N MET A 1 -10.52 -4.44 -22.57
CA MET A 1 -9.64 -4.35 -21.37
C MET A 1 -10.47 -4.68 -20.13
N ARG A 2 -9.88 -5.20 -19.05
CA ARG A 2 -10.62 -5.55 -17.82
C ARG A 2 -10.22 -4.61 -16.69
N THR A 3 -11.14 -4.32 -15.78
CA THR A 3 -10.83 -3.68 -14.50
C THR A 3 -10.11 -4.69 -13.61
N ARG A 4 -8.99 -4.27 -13.04
CA ARG A 4 -8.13 -5.08 -12.17
C ARG A 4 -7.85 -4.31 -10.90
N LEU A 5 -7.74 -5.03 -9.78
CA LEU A 5 -7.55 -4.44 -8.45
C LEU A 5 -6.11 -4.67 -8.00
N LEU A 6 -5.52 -3.65 -7.38
CA LEU A 6 -4.35 -3.77 -6.51
C LEU A 6 -4.78 -3.49 -5.08
N ARG A 7 -4.21 -4.22 -4.14
CA ARG A 7 -4.47 -4.09 -2.70
C ARG A 7 -3.14 -4.04 -1.97
N PHE A 8 -3.03 -3.10 -1.06
CA PHE A 8 -1.86 -2.95 -0.20
C PHE A 8 -2.34 -2.69 1.22
N GLY A 9 -1.94 -3.53 2.17
CA GLY A 9 -2.05 -3.21 3.59
C GLY A 9 -0.92 -2.25 3.95
N LEU A 10 -1.24 -1.18 4.67
CA LEU A 10 -0.30 -0.13 5.06
C LEU A 10 -0.48 0.21 6.54
N TYR A 11 0.61 0.50 7.25
CA TYR A 11 0.56 1.19 8.54
C TYR A 11 1.04 2.63 8.35
N ALA A 12 0.09 3.54 8.19
CA ALA A 12 0.35 4.88 7.69
C ALA A 12 -0.54 5.94 8.35
N ASP A 13 -0.01 7.14 8.44
CA ASP A 13 -0.76 8.38 8.63
C ASP A 13 -1.13 8.97 7.25
N GLU A 14 -1.73 10.16 7.23
CA GLU A 14 -2.13 10.83 5.99
C GLU A 14 -0.94 11.10 5.05
N GLU A 15 0.22 11.45 5.59
CA GLU A 15 1.44 11.70 4.79
C GLU A 15 1.94 10.40 4.15
N GLY A 16 1.97 9.31 4.93
CA GLY A 16 2.33 7.98 4.45
C GLY A 16 1.38 7.48 3.37
N LEU A 17 0.08 7.77 3.49
CA LEU A 17 -0.93 7.45 2.48
C LEU A 17 -0.77 8.28 1.22
N ALA A 18 -0.52 9.57 1.34
CA ALA A 18 -0.24 10.44 0.20
C ALA A 18 1.00 9.99 -0.57
N TRP A 19 2.07 9.63 0.15
CA TRP A 19 3.30 9.08 -0.43
C TRP A 19 3.03 7.76 -1.18
N ALA A 20 2.36 6.79 -0.55
CA ALA A 20 2.02 5.52 -1.19
C ALA A 20 1.11 5.72 -2.42
N GLY A 21 0.17 6.67 -2.33
CA GLY A 21 -0.67 7.10 -3.44
C GLY A 21 0.14 7.61 -4.63
N ALA A 22 1.12 8.47 -4.39
CA ALA A 22 1.98 9.03 -5.43
C ALA A 22 2.85 7.95 -6.12
N LEU A 23 3.34 6.94 -5.37
CA LEU A 23 4.04 5.80 -5.97
C LEU A 23 3.17 5.03 -6.96
N VAL A 24 1.90 4.80 -6.58
CA VAL A 24 0.93 4.16 -7.48
C VAL A 24 0.69 5.01 -8.71
N ASP A 25 0.49 6.33 -8.55
CA ASP A 25 0.21 7.22 -9.67
C ASP A 25 1.37 7.26 -10.67
N GLY A 26 2.61 7.36 -10.17
CA GLY A 26 3.81 7.28 -11.00
C GLY A 26 3.93 5.93 -11.73
N ALA A 27 3.68 4.81 -11.04
CA ALA A 27 3.75 3.49 -11.64
C ALA A 27 2.69 3.27 -12.74
N VAL A 28 1.47 3.77 -12.52
CA VAL A 28 0.34 3.73 -13.47
C VAL A 28 0.62 4.58 -14.70
N ALA A 29 1.04 5.84 -14.50
CA ALA A 29 1.35 6.78 -15.58
C ALA A 29 2.46 6.26 -16.49
N ALA A 30 3.56 5.76 -15.92
CA ALA A 30 4.69 5.20 -16.67
C ALA A 30 4.34 3.95 -17.51
N ARG A 31 3.16 3.35 -17.32
CA ARG A 31 2.74 2.11 -17.99
C ARG A 31 1.47 2.27 -18.82
N GLY A 32 0.94 3.49 -18.94
CA GLY A 32 -0.26 3.79 -19.71
C GLY A 32 -1.50 3.05 -19.22
N ALA A 33 -1.57 2.70 -17.93
CA ALA A 33 -2.78 2.14 -17.35
C ALA A 33 -3.77 3.26 -16.98
N ARG A 34 -5.08 3.00 -17.11
CA ARG A 34 -6.10 3.97 -16.68
C ARG A 34 -6.51 3.70 -15.24
N LEU A 35 -6.24 4.64 -14.34
CA LEU A 35 -6.78 4.65 -12.99
C LEU A 35 -8.28 4.96 -13.04
N VAL A 36 -9.10 4.08 -12.46
CA VAL A 36 -10.57 4.26 -12.41
C VAL A 36 -11.11 4.40 -10.98
N GLY A 37 -10.27 4.20 -9.97
CA GLY A 37 -10.65 4.48 -8.59
C GLY A 37 -9.56 4.15 -7.60
N ARG A 38 -9.52 4.91 -6.52
CA ARG A 38 -8.69 4.68 -5.34
C ARG A 38 -9.59 4.75 -4.11
N THR A 39 -9.39 3.84 -3.17
CA THR A 39 -10.15 3.80 -1.92
C THR A 39 -9.22 3.37 -0.80
N VAL A 40 -9.31 4.03 0.35
CA VAL A 40 -8.65 3.63 1.59
C VAL A 40 -9.71 3.07 2.51
N LEU A 41 -9.49 1.87 3.01
CA LEU A 41 -10.44 1.19 3.89
C LEU A 41 -9.84 1.02 5.28
N ARG A 42 -10.69 1.20 6.29
CA ARG A 42 -10.44 0.84 7.70
C ARG A 42 -11.23 -0.40 8.15
N THR A 43 -12.20 -0.78 7.34
CA THR A 43 -13.07 -1.95 7.55
C THR A 43 -13.30 -2.62 6.21
N LEU A 44 -13.17 -3.94 6.17
CA LEU A 44 -13.34 -4.70 4.94
C LEU A 44 -14.84 -4.83 4.58
N PRO A 45 -15.19 -4.54 3.31
CA PRO A 45 -16.55 -4.75 2.84
C PRO A 45 -16.89 -6.25 2.84
N GLY A 46 -18.08 -6.59 3.32
CA GLY A 46 -18.64 -7.94 3.28
C GLY A 46 -18.35 -8.81 4.50
N SER A 47 -17.21 -8.63 5.19
CA SER A 47 -16.92 -9.36 6.43
C SER A 47 -17.10 -8.54 7.70
N GLY A 48 -17.01 -7.21 7.61
CA GLY A 48 -17.00 -6.33 8.79
C GLY A 48 -15.69 -6.36 9.58
N ALA A 49 -14.71 -7.18 9.17
CA ALA A 49 -13.40 -7.24 9.81
C ALA A 49 -12.66 -5.91 9.67
N THR A 50 -11.97 -5.48 10.72
CA THR A 50 -11.21 -4.23 10.68
C THR A 50 -9.85 -4.45 10.02
N THR A 51 -9.30 -3.41 9.39
CA THR A 51 -7.91 -3.48 8.91
C THR A 51 -6.91 -3.49 10.06
N ALA A 52 -7.33 -3.04 11.26
CA ALA A 52 -6.52 -3.17 12.47
C ALA A 52 -6.26 -4.64 12.82
N ASP A 53 -7.28 -5.50 12.74
CA ASP A 53 -7.13 -6.94 13.01
C ASP A 53 -6.31 -7.66 11.92
N LEU A 54 -6.42 -7.21 10.67
CA LEU A 54 -5.77 -7.88 9.52
C LEU A 54 -4.30 -7.50 9.34
N TYR A 55 -3.91 -6.32 9.81
CA TYR A 55 -2.60 -5.73 9.55
C TYR A 55 -1.92 -5.25 10.85
N ASP A 56 -2.29 -5.83 11.99
CA ASP A 56 -1.67 -5.63 13.30
C ASP A 56 -0.14 -5.79 13.28
N HIS A 57 0.35 -6.80 12.59
CA HIS A 57 1.79 -7.08 12.42
C HIS A 57 2.56 -5.91 11.78
N LEU A 58 1.91 -5.03 11.01
CA LEU A 58 2.56 -3.83 10.46
C LEU A 58 2.83 -2.78 11.55
N ALA A 59 1.97 -2.68 12.55
CA ALA A 59 2.21 -1.84 13.72
C ALA A 59 3.34 -2.41 14.59
N GLU A 60 3.39 -3.74 14.76
CA GLU A 60 4.50 -4.41 15.46
C GLU A 60 5.84 -4.19 14.75
N GLN A 61 5.85 -4.30 13.41
CA GLN A 61 7.02 -3.99 12.61
C GLN A 61 7.49 -2.55 12.84
N TRP A 62 6.56 -1.58 12.81
CA TRP A 62 6.89 -0.18 13.04
C TRP A 62 7.56 0.04 14.40
N ALA A 63 6.98 -0.53 15.47
CA ALA A 63 7.48 -0.40 16.83
C ALA A 63 8.90 -0.98 16.99
N ARG A 64 9.17 -2.11 16.32
CA ARG A 64 10.50 -2.73 16.29
C ARG A 64 11.54 -1.86 15.58
N GLU A 65 11.15 -1.24 14.46
CA GLU A 65 12.05 -0.41 13.65
C GLU A 65 12.24 1.01 14.20
N ASN A 66 11.35 1.47 15.07
CA ASN A 66 11.33 2.84 15.59
C ASN A 66 11.21 2.88 17.13
N PRO A 67 12.16 2.28 17.88
CA PRO A 67 12.07 2.19 19.33
C PRO A 67 12.02 3.59 19.97
N GLY A 68 11.04 3.80 20.86
CA GLY A 68 10.86 5.05 21.59
C GLY A 68 10.28 6.22 20.79
N ARG A 69 9.98 6.04 19.49
CA ARG A 69 9.27 7.05 18.70
C ARG A 69 7.76 6.89 18.91
N SER A 70 7.03 8.00 18.80
CA SER A 70 5.56 7.97 18.73
C SER A 70 5.10 7.58 17.33
N ALA A 71 4.10 6.71 17.25
CA ALA A 71 3.45 6.34 15.98
C ALA A 71 2.60 7.49 15.42
N GLY A 72 2.35 8.54 16.19
CA GLY A 72 1.50 9.66 15.78
C GLY A 72 0.08 9.17 15.46
N ALA A 73 -0.44 9.59 14.30
CA ALA A 73 -1.75 9.21 13.80
C ALA A 73 -1.73 7.96 12.90
N ARG A 74 -0.64 7.17 12.92
CA ARG A 74 -0.52 5.98 12.06
C ARG A 74 -1.51 4.91 12.48
N GLU A 75 -2.18 4.35 11.48
CA GLU A 75 -3.14 3.27 11.66
C GLU A 75 -3.04 2.24 10.52
N PRO A 76 -3.46 0.99 10.76
CA PRO A 76 -3.49 -0.02 9.71
C PRO A 76 -4.67 0.22 8.75
N VAL A 77 -4.40 0.31 7.44
CA VAL A 77 -5.40 0.60 6.40
C VAL A 77 -5.16 -0.24 5.15
N GLU A 78 -6.20 -0.45 4.34
CA GLU A 78 -6.08 -1.07 3.02
C GLU A 78 -6.23 -0.04 1.90
N LEU A 79 -5.17 0.16 1.11
CA LEU A 79 -5.20 0.92 -0.12
C LEU A 79 -5.65 0.02 -1.29
N ARG A 80 -6.83 0.32 -1.84
CA ARG A 80 -7.40 -0.34 -3.03
C ARG A 80 -7.29 0.56 -4.25
N VAL A 81 -6.74 0.02 -5.33
CA VAL A 81 -6.53 0.75 -6.59
C VAL A 81 -7.13 -0.04 -7.74
N ARG A 82 -8.12 0.54 -8.43
CA ARG A 82 -8.79 -0.06 -9.58
C ARG A 82 -8.21 0.50 -10.88
N LEU A 83 -7.72 -0.38 -11.74
CA LEU A 83 -7.06 -0.04 -13.00
C LEU A 83 -7.75 -0.74 -14.18
N VAL A 84 -7.99 -0.03 -15.28
CA VAL A 84 -8.37 -0.65 -16.56
C VAL A 84 -7.09 -0.87 -17.37
N CYS A 85 -6.70 -2.14 -17.53
CA CYS A 85 -5.44 -2.49 -18.21
C CYS A 85 -5.37 -3.98 -18.61
N SER A 86 -4.33 -4.34 -19.37
CA SER A 86 -3.97 -5.74 -19.64
C SER A 86 -3.43 -6.43 -18.38
N LEU A 87 -3.42 -7.77 -18.35
CA LEU A 87 -2.78 -8.52 -17.25
C LEU A 87 -1.27 -8.22 -17.16
N ARG A 88 -0.60 -8.10 -18.32
CA ARG A 88 0.82 -7.76 -18.40
C ARG A 88 1.09 -6.40 -17.76
N THR A 89 0.29 -5.39 -18.11
CA THR A 89 0.39 -4.03 -17.54
C THR A 89 0.12 -4.06 -16.04
N TRP A 90 -0.91 -4.78 -15.58
CA TRP A 90 -1.20 -4.92 -14.16
C TRP A 90 -0.03 -5.52 -13.37
N ARG A 91 0.59 -6.60 -13.87
CA ARG A 91 1.78 -7.21 -13.25
C ARG A 91 2.96 -6.23 -13.22
N ALA A 92 3.15 -5.47 -14.29
CA ALA A 92 4.20 -4.47 -14.40
C ALA A 92 4.00 -3.30 -13.42
N VAL A 93 2.75 -2.82 -13.25
CA VAL A 93 2.40 -1.79 -12.26
C VAL A 93 2.63 -2.33 -10.85
N ARG A 94 2.09 -3.52 -10.53
CA ARG A 94 2.28 -4.16 -9.21
C ARG A 94 3.77 -4.27 -8.86
N LYS A 95 4.58 -4.80 -9.78
CA LYS A 95 6.03 -4.95 -9.57
C LYS A 95 6.72 -3.61 -9.31
N ALA A 96 6.32 -2.55 -10.02
CA ALA A 96 6.88 -1.22 -9.82
C ALA A 96 6.54 -0.64 -8.46
N VAL A 97 5.26 -0.68 -8.07
CA VAL A 97 4.81 -0.19 -6.76
C VAL A 97 5.52 -0.93 -5.62
N LEU A 98 5.61 -2.26 -5.69
CA LEU A 98 6.29 -3.05 -4.64
C LEU A 98 7.78 -2.69 -4.52
N ARG A 99 8.47 -2.47 -5.65
CA ARG A 99 9.86 -2.04 -5.65
C ARG A 99 10.02 -0.65 -5.03
N ASP A 100 9.09 0.26 -5.31
CA ASP A 100 9.22 1.65 -4.87
C ASP A 100 8.73 1.85 -3.43
N LEU A 101 7.86 0.97 -2.91
CA LEU A 101 7.48 0.89 -1.50
C LEU A 101 8.66 0.48 -0.61
N CYS A 102 9.53 -0.39 -1.11
CA CYS A 102 10.74 -0.85 -0.42
C CYS A 102 11.95 -0.79 -1.38
N PRO A 103 12.54 0.41 -1.60
CA PRO A 103 13.62 0.58 -2.57
C PRO A 103 14.91 -0.15 -2.16
N ARG A 104 15.05 -0.47 -0.87
CA ARG A 104 16.23 -1.17 -0.31
C ARG A 104 16.13 -2.69 -0.43
N GLY A 105 14.98 -3.23 -0.83
CA GLY A 105 14.79 -4.68 -0.97
C GLY A 105 15.08 -5.42 0.34
N THR A 106 16.05 -6.33 0.31
CA THR A 106 16.48 -7.12 1.48
C THR A 106 17.58 -6.45 2.31
N ALA A 107 18.11 -5.30 1.89
CA ALA A 107 19.11 -4.59 2.67
C ALA A 107 18.48 -3.97 3.94
N PRO A 108 19.23 -3.87 5.05
CA PRO A 108 18.74 -3.22 6.26
C PRO A 108 18.25 -1.80 5.97
N HIS A 109 17.01 -1.50 6.36
CA HIS A 109 16.43 -0.18 6.25
C HIS A 109 15.31 0.00 7.26
N VAL A 110 15.00 1.26 7.57
CA VAL A 110 13.81 1.61 8.33
C VAL A 110 12.68 1.85 7.33
N CYS A 111 11.59 1.10 7.44
CA CYS A 111 10.44 1.26 6.56
C CYS A 111 9.79 2.61 6.84
N ARG A 112 9.68 3.46 5.80
CA ARG A 112 8.94 4.72 5.92
C ARG A 112 7.48 4.46 6.30
N VAL A 113 6.87 3.51 5.60
CA VAL A 113 5.51 3.02 5.79
C VAL A 113 5.58 1.50 5.74
N PRO A 114 5.45 0.78 6.87
CA PRO A 114 5.31 -0.67 6.84
C PRO A 114 4.12 -1.08 5.98
N TRP A 115 4.31 -2.11 5.16
CA TRP A 115 3.34 -2.50 4.14
C TRP A 115 3.35 -4.01 3.90
N CYS A 116 2.23 -4.53 3.38
CA CYS A 116 2.15 -5.88 2.83
C CYS A 116 1.33 -5.89 1.54
N ALA A 117 1.62 -6.84 0.65
CA ALA A 117 0.80 -7.08 -0.52
C ALA A 117 -0.37 -7.99 -0.13
N ALA A 118 -1.60 -7.55 -0.42
CA ALA A 118 -2.85 -8.27 -0.11
C ALA A 118 -3.57 -8.81 -1.35
#